data_AF-A0AA36UWW0-F1
#
_entry.id   AF-A0AA36UWW0-F1
#
_cell.length_a   1.000
_cell.length_b   1.000
_cell.length_c   1.000
_cell.angle_alpha   90.00
_cell.angle_beta   90.00
_cell.angle_gamma   90.00
#
_symmetry.space_group_name_H-M   'P 1'
#
loop_
_entity.id
_entity.type
_entity.pdbx_description
1 polymer ?
#
loop_
_entity_poly.entity_id
_entity_poly.type
_entity_poly.pdbx_seq_one_letter_code
_entity_poly.pdbx_strand_id
1 'polypeptide(L)' 'MRDPKRIETTLSLLKELWSNNTDLRFNQLMYNLQREFSLENDGKGQITEISQEGIQHVGYDLFYIEDDIFIQFLERKLTQ' A
#
# COMPACT_ATOMS: atom_id res chain seq x y z
N MET A 1 -5.70 -20.86 8.84
CA MET A 1 -4.47 -20.27 9.41
C MET A 1 -3.69 -19.68 8.25
N ARG A 2 -3.20 -18.44 8.34
CA ARG A 2 -2.48 -17.79 7.23
C ARG A 2 -1.06 -18.39 7.12
N ASP A 3 -0.56 -18.58 5.89
CA ASP A 3 0.79 -19.11 5.65
C ASP A 3 1.85 -18.12 6.20
N PRO A 4 2.73 -18.54 7.12
CA PRO A 4 3.81 -17.67 7.62
C PRO A 4 4.74 -17.12 6.53
N LYS A 5 4.89 -17.81 5.39
CA LYS A 5 5.74 -17.37 4.27
C LYS A 5 5.34 -15.99 3.73
N ARG A 6 4.06 -15.60 3.86
CA ARG A 6 3.55 -14.29 3.42
C ARG A 6 4.32 -13.11 4.04
N ILE A 7 4.88 -13.28 5.23
CA ILE A 7 5.66 -12.25 5.94
C ILE A 7 6.95 -11.98 5.18
N GLU A 8 7.73 -13.04 4.89
CA GLU A 8 9.00 -12.93 4.17
C GLU A 8 8.79 -12.41 2.76
N THR A 9 7.74 -12.88 2.06
CA THR A 9 7.37 -12.39 0.72
C THR A 9 7.06 -10.90 0.76
N THR A 10 6.16 -10.45 1.63
CA THR A 10 5.78 -9.04 1.74
C THR A 10 6.99 -8.15 2.05
N LEU A 11 7.82 -8.54 3.04
CA LEU A 11 8.99 -7.76 3.43
C LEU A 11 10.04 -7.69 2.31
N SER A 12 10.23 -8.78 1.56
CA SER A 12 11.19 -8.81 0.44
C SER A 12 10.75 -7.87 -0.69
N LEU A 13 9.47 -7.90 -1.07
CA LEU A 13 8.91 -7.01 -2.07
C LEU A 13 8.99 -5.54 -1.65
N LEU A 14 8.62 -5.23 -0.40
CA LEU A 14 8.73 -3.86 0.13
C LEU A 14 10.18 -3.38 0.17
N LYS A 15 11.12 -4.25 0.55
CA LYS A 15 12.55 -3.93 0.53
C LYS A 15 13.04 -3.58 -0.87
N GLU A 16 12.66 -4.39 -1.86
CA GLU A 16 13.06 -4.16 -3.26
C GLU A 16 12.46 -2.87 -3.81
N LEU A 17 11.15 -2.66 -3.62
CA LEU A 17 10.47 -1.42 -4.01
C LEU A 17 11.10 -0.19 -3.36
N TRP A 18 11.46 -0.27 -2.08
CA TRP A 18 12.12 0.84 -1.39
C TRP A 18 13.54 1.07 -1.90
N SER A 19 14.28 -0.01 -2.17
CA SER A 19 15.65 0.07 -2.73
C SER A 19 15.66 0.71 -4.12
N ASN A 20 14.59 0.55 -4.90
CA ASN A 20 14.42 1.22 -6.19
C ASN A 20 13.96 2.69 -6.07
N ASN A 21 13.54 3.13 -4.87
CA ASN A 21 13.01 4.46 -4.60
C ASN A 21 13.67 5.07 -3.35
N THR A 22 15.01 5.12 -3.34
CA THR A 22 15.81 5.51 -2.15
C THR A 22 15.55 6.92 -1.63
N ASP A 23 14.99 7.80 -2.46
CA ASP A 23 14.65 9.18 -2.08
C ASP A 23 13.41 9.26 -1.17
N LEU A 24 12.57 8.21 -1.18
CA LEU A 24 11.39 8.14 -0.31
C LEU A 24 11.77 7.67 1.08
N ARG A 25 11.20 8.28 2.12
CA ARG A 25 11.14 7.65 3.44
C ARG A 25 10.15 6.48 3.41
N PHE A 26 10.36 5.47 4.25
CA PHE A 26 9.49 4.27 4.29
C PHE A 26 7.99 4.60 4.37
N ASN A 27 7.59 5.54 5.25
CA ASN A 27 6.18 5.90 5.39
C ASN A 27 5.62 6.64 4.14
N GLN A 28 6.48 7.34 3.38
CA GLN A 28 6.06 7.95 2.10
C GLN A 28 5.87 6.87 1.04
N LEU A 29 6.77 5.88 0.98
CA LEU A 29 6.60 4.71 0.13
C LEU A 29 5.30 3.98 0.47
N MET A 30 5.05 3.69 1.75
CA MET A 30 3.83 2.99 2.17
C MET A 30 2.57 3.78 1.81
N TYR A 31 2.54 5.09 2.03
CA TYR A 31 1.40 5.92 1.64
C TYR A 31 1.16 5.90 0.12
N ASN A 32 2.23 5.99 -0.68
CA ASN A 32 2.13 5.91 -2.14
C ASN A 32 1.60 4.54 -2.60
N LEU A 33 2.11 3.44 -2.03
CA LEU A 33 1.65 2.09 -2.34
C LEU A 33 0.17 1.89 -1.98
N GLN A 34 -0.26 2.40 -0.83
CA GLN A 34 -1.67 2.33 -0.42
C GLN A 34 -2.57 3.15 -1.35
N ARG A 35 -2.13 4.34 -1.74
CA ARG A 35 -2.82 5.18 -2.73
C ARG A 35 -2.97 4.47 -4.07
N GLU A 36 -1.87 3.94 -4.60
CA GLU A 36 -1.85 3.25 -5.89
C GLU A 36 -2.70 1.98 -5.85
N PHE A 37 -2.60 1.20 -4.78
CA PHE A 37 -3.47 0.05 -4.55
C PHE A 37 -4.94 0.46 -4.63
N SER A 38 -5.33 1.50 -3.89
CA SER A 38 -6.71 2.00 -3.89
C SER A 38 -7.15 2.44 -5.28
N LEU A 39 -6.30 3.15 -6.04
CA LEU A 39 -6.60 3.59 -7.41
C LEU A 39 -6.78 2.41 -8.39
N GLU A 40 -5.97 1.36 -8.27
CA GLU A 40 -6.07 0.15 -9.10
C GLU A 40 -7.27 -0.74 -8.73
N ASN A 41 -7.89 -0.50 -7.57
CA ASN A 41 -8.95 -1.35 -7.00
C ASN A 41 -10.22 -0.53 -6.68
N ASP A 42 -10.65 0.35 -7.57
CA ASP A 42 -11.92 1.10 -7.49
C ASP A 42 -12.11 1.90 -6.19
N GLY A 43 -11.03 2.47 -5.65
CA GLY A 43 -11.05 3.27 -4.42
C GLY A 43 -11.07 2.44 -3.14
N LYS A 44 -10.80 1.14 -3.20
CA LYS A 44 -10.86 0.24 -2.04
C LYS A 44 -9.86 0.67 -0.95
N GLY A 45 -10.38 0.89 0.25
CA GLY A 45 -9.61 1.34 1.40
C GLY A 45 -9.40 2.86 1.45
N GLN A 46 -9.84 3.64 0.46
CA GLN A 46 -9.78 5.08 0.53
C GLN A 46 -10.75 5.62 1.58
N ILE A 47 -10.24 6.45 2.48
CA ILE A 47 -11.04 7.20 3.46
C ILE A 47 -10.97 8.67 3.10
N THR A 48 -12.13 9.32 3.08
CA THR A 48 -12.22 10.78 2.97
C THR A 48 -12.74 11.34 4.27
N GLU A 49 -11.91 12.14 4.94
CA GLU A 49 -12.30 12.89 6.12
C GLU A 49 -12.36 14.38 5.78
N ILE A 50 -13.40 15.05 6.25
CA ILE A 50 -13.52 16.51 6.15
C ILE A 50 -13.19 17.06 7.53
N SER A 51 -12.13 17.85 7.62
CA SER A 51 -11.76 18.50 8.88
C SER A 51 -12.82 19.52 9.30
N GLN A 52 -12.77 19.96 10.58
CA GLN A 52 -13.66 21.02 11.08
C GLN A 52 -13.49 22.34 10.31
N GLU A 53 -12.34 22.54 9.65
CA GLU A 53 -12.02 23.71 8.82
C GLU A 53 -12.40 23.52 7.34
N GLY A 54 -13.06 22.42 6.99
CA GLY A 54 -13.49 22.11 5.63
C GLY A 54 -12.38 21.60 4.71
N ILE A 55 -11.21 21.24 5.26
CA ILE A 55 -10.11 20.66 4.49
C ILE A 55 -10.37 19.17 4.31
N GLN A 56 -10.39 18.72 3.05
CA GLN A 56 -10.52 17.31 2.72
C GLN A 56 -9.18 16.60 2.86
N HIS A 57 -9.13 15.61 3.74
CA HIS A 57 -8.00 14.71 3.91
C HIS A 57 -8.35 13.35 3.31
N VAL A 58 -7.46 12.86 2.43
CA VAL A 58 -7.56 11.51 1.88
C VAL A 58 -6.55 10.61 2.58
N GLY A 59 -7.06 9.58 3.25
CA GLY A 59 -6.30 8.50 3.86
C GLY A 59 -6.56 7.17 3.17
N TYR A 60 -5.81 6.16 3.57
CA TYR A 60 -5.98 4.79 3.07
C TYR A 60 -5.92 3.81 4.25
N ASP A 61 -7.00 3.06 4.43
CA ASP A 61 -7.11 1.98 5.40
C ASP A 61 -7.25 0.65 4.65
N LEU A 62 -6.19 -0.13 4.69
CA LEU A 62 -6.14 -1.46 4.07
C LEU A 62 -6.40 -2.59 5.09
N PHE A 63 -6.95 -2.30 6.27
CA PHE A 63 -7.12 -3.27 7.36
C PHE A 63 -7.86 -4.56 6.95
N TYR A 64 -8.81 -4.46 6.00
CA TYR A 64 -9.61 -5.58 5.50
C TYR A 64 -9.07 -6.21 4.21
N ILE A 65 -7.91 -5.77 3.73
CA ILE A 65 -7.28 -6.34 2.54
C ILE A 65 -6.53 -7.61 2.93
N GLU A 66 -6.82 -8.71 2.24
CA GLU A 66 -6.08 -9.95 2.41
C GLU A 66 -4.68 -9.81 1.78
N ASP A 67 -3.69 -10.39 2.46
CA ASP A 67 -2.28 -10.29 2.09
C ASP A 67 -1.99 -10.73 0.65
N ASP A 68 -2.66 -11.77 0.15
CA ASP A 68 -2.47 -12.30 -1.19
C ASP A 68 -2.81 -11.27 -2.27
N ILE A 69 -3.88 -10.51 -2.08
CA ILE A 69 -4.29 -9.41 -2.97
C ILE A 69 -3.23 -8.30 -2.95
N PHE A 70 -2.74 -7.93 -1.77
CA PHE A 70 -1.74 -6.87 -1.64
C PHE A 70 -0.36 -7.31 -2.19
N ILE A 71 0.06 -8.56 -1.93
CA ILE A 71 1.30 -9.15 -2.46
C ILE A 71 1.26 -9.15 -3.98
N GLN A 72 0.16 -9.60 -4.61
CA GLN A 72 0.02 -9.56 -6.07
C GLN A 72 0.16 -8.14 -6.63
N PHE A 73 -0.38 -7.14 -5.92
CA PHE A 73 -0.17 -5.74 -6.29
C PHE A 73 1.31 -5.34 -6.22
N LEU A 74 2.01 -5.65 -5.12
CA LEU A 74 3.43 -5.34 -4.97
C LEU A 74 4.31 -6.03 -6.03
N GLU A 75 4.03 -7.28 -6.38
CA GLU A 75 4.72 -8.01 -7.46
C GLU A 75 4.58 -7.31 -8.81
N ARG A 76 3.36 -6.84 -9.14
CA ARG A 76 3.13 -6.07 -10.37
C ARG A 76 3.94 -4.77 -10.40
N LYS A 77 4.12 -4.10 -9.25
CA LYS A 77 4.90 -2.86 -9.16
C LYS A 77 6.39 -3.02 -9.45
N LEU A 78 6.95 -4.22 -9.31
CA LEU A 78 8.35 -4.51 -9.64
C LEU A 78 8.56 -4.97 -11.09
N THR A 79 7.49 -5.38 -11.77
CA THR A 79 7.56 -5.93 -13.13
C THR A 79 7.24 -4.87 -14.21
N GLN A 80 6.80 -3.68 -13.80
CA GLN A 80 6.53 -2.52 -14.65
C GLN A 80 7.73 -1.58 -14.70
#